data_AF-A0A934HFT3-F1
#
_entry.id   AF-A0A934HFT3-F1
#
_cell.length_a   1.000
_cell.length_b   1.000
_cell.length_c   1.000
_cell.angle_alpha   90.00
_cell.angle_beta   90.00
_cell.angle_gamma   90.00
#
_symmetry.space_group_name_H-M   'P 1'
#
loop_
_entity.id
_entity.type
_entity.pdbx_description
1 polymer ?
#
loop_
_entity_poly.entity_id
_entity_poly.type
_entity_poly.pdbx_seq_one_letter_code
_entity_poly.pdbx_strand_id
1 'polypeptide(L)'
;MAYNLLRLAGYTAETRYEEAALGIYRVLGTALSEYPMAFGEMLIGVDFYLRRPQEIAIVGDLADERTEVLLSVIRDHYRPLAVVALAPKNPDPNTVPALLRSRTLRDSAPAVYVCETFVCAAPVTTPEALSALLNKKFAAPIDRVEEET
;
A
#
# COMPACT_ATOMS: atom_id res chain seq x y z
N MET A 1 2.29 -1.77 17.06
CA MET A 1 3.55 -1.10 16.70
C MET A 1 4.14 -1.63 15.40
N ALA A 2 4.23 -2.95 15.21
CA ALA A 2 4.84 -3.55 14.02
C ALA A 2 4.08 -3.19 12.72
N TYR A 3 2.75 -3.08 12.75
CA TYR A 3 1.95 -2.69 11.58
C TYR A 3 2.33 -1.30 11.04
N ASN A 4 2.47 -0.29 11.91
CA ASN A 4 2.84 1.05 11.47
C ASN A 4 4.27 1.12 10.91
N LEU A 5 5.19 0.29 11.41
CA LEU A 5 6.53 0.17 10.83
C LEU A 5 6.48 -0.40 9.42
N LEU A 6 5.66 -1.44 9.19
CA LEU A 6 5.45 -1.98 7.84
C LEU A 6 4.81 -0.96 6.90
N ARG A 7 3.86 -0.15 7.38
CA ARG A 7 3.29 0.96 6.60
C ARG A 7 4.33 2.02 6.25
N LEU A 8 5.22 2.36 7.19
CA LEU A 8 6.33 3.28 6.92
C LEU A 8 7.30 2.70 5.88
N ALA A 9 7.59 1.40 5.92
CA ALA A 9 8.40 0.75 4.90
C ALA A 9 7.80 0.95 3.50
N GLY A 10 6.49 0.69 3.32
CA GLY A 10 5.78 0.93 2.05
C GLY A 10 5.69 2.41 1.64
N TYR A 11 5.73 3.33 2.61
CA TYR A 11 5.68 4.77 2.34
C TYR A 11 7.06 5.32 1.94
N THR A 12 8.11 4.97 2.67
CA THR A 12 9.44 5.57 2.54
C THR A 12 10.46 4.74 1.77
N ALA A 13 10.16 3.47 1.50
CA ALA A 13 11.08 2.48 0.94
C ALA A 13 12.35 2.24 1.78
N GLU A 14 12.35 2.60 3.06
CA GLU A 14 13.49 2.37 3.95
C GLU A 14 13.38 1.01 4.67
N THR A 15 14.33 0.11 4.42
CA THR A 15 14.32 -1.26 4.94
C THR A 15 14.37 -1.32 6.46
N ARG A 16 14.95 -0.32 7.13
CA ARG A 16 15.04 -0.26 8.60
C ARG A 16 13.68 -0.39 9.30
N TYR A 17 12.60 0.09 8.68
CA TYR A 17 11.26 -0.03 9.27
C TYR A 17 10.74 -1.46 9.18
N GLU A 18 10.94 -2.13 8.04
CA GLU A 18 10.60 -3.54 7.87
C GLU A 18 11.44 -4.41 8.82
N GLU A 19 12.76 -4.19 8.86
CA GLU A 19 13.67 -4.92 9.75
C GLU A 19 13.27 -4.78 11.22
N ALA A 20 12.90 -3.58 11.66
CA ALA A 20 12.41 -3.34 13.01
C ALA A 20 11.08 -4.07 13.28
N ALA A 21 10.14 -4.05 12.34
CA ALA A 21 8.87 -4.77 12.46
C ALA A 21 9.09 -6.29 12.58
N LEU A 22 9.94 -6.85 11.72
CA LEU A 22 10.30 -8.27 11.74
C LEU A 22 11.06 -8.65 13.01
N GLY A 23 11.87 -7.75 13.56
CA GLY A 23 12.49 -7.92 14.87
C GLY A 23 11.48 -8.14 15.99
N ILE A 24 10.38 -7.37 16.00
CA ILE A 24 9.29 -7.53 16.97
C ILE A 24 8.62 -8.90 16.81
N TYR A 25 8.32 -9.33 15.58
CA TYR A 25 7.70 -10.64 15.33
C TYR A 25 8.60 -11.81 15.71
N ARG A 26 9.93 -11.70 15.53
CA ARG A 26 10.87 -12.74 15.96
C ARG A 26 10.85 -12.97 17.48
N VAL A 27 10.66 -11.91 18.26
CA VAL A 27 10.64 -12.00 19.74
C VAL A 27 9.27 -12.47 20.24
N LEU A 28 8.18 -11.98 19.65
CA LEU A 28 6.82 -12.21 20.15
C LEU A 28 6.04 -13.30 19.40
N GLY A 29 6.61 -13.90 18.35
CA GLY A 29 5.90 -14.84 17.47
C GLY A 29 5.28 -16.04 18.19
N THR A 30 5.97 -16.61 19.18
CA THR A 30 5.42 -17.72 19.99
C THR A 30 4.21 -17.25 20.80
N ALA A 31 4.33 -16.14 21.53
CA ALA A 31 3.23 -15.59 22.32
C ALA A 31 2.03 -15.17 21.46
N LEU A 32 2.29 -14.65 20.26
CA LEU A 32 1.27 -14.31 19.27
C LEU A 32 0.49 -15.55 18.80
N SER A 33 1.17 -16.68 18.66
CA SER A 33 0.56 -17.96 18.25
C SER A 33 -0.22 -18.61 19.40
N GLU A 34 0.28 -18.53 20.63
CA GLU A 34 -0.38 -19.10 21.82
C GLU A 34 -1.57 -18.26 22.31
N TYR A 35 -1.50 -16.92 22.20
CA TYR A 35 -2.51 -16.00 22.73
C TYR A 35 -2.98 -14.97 21.69
N PRO A 36 -3.49 -15.39 20.52
CA PRO A 36 -3.79 -14.49 19.39
C PRO A 36 -4.77 -13.35 19.75
N MET A 37 -5.72 -13.61 20.65
CA MET A 37 -6.69 -12.61 21.10
C MET A 37 -6.05 -11.43 21.85
N ALA A 38 -4.86 -11.61 22.43
CA ALA A 38 -4.12 -10.54 23.10
C ALA A 38 -3.32 -9.64 22.14
N PHE A 39 -3.18 -10.05 20.87
CA PHE A 39 -2.27 -9.42 19.89
C PHE A 39 -2.95 -9.01 18.58
N GLY A 40 -4.20 -8.54 18.63
CA GLY A 40 -5.00 -8.20 17.44
C GLY A 40 -4.30 -7.24 16.45
N GLU A 41 -3.66 -6.16 16.93
CA GLU A 41 -2.94 -5.23 16.04
C GLU A 41 -1.72 -5.85 15.36
N MET A 42 -1.02 -6.75 16.06
CA MET A 42 0.11 -7.47 15.48
C MET A 42 -0.35 -8.47 14.42
N LEU A 43 -1.49 -9.12 14.62
CA LEU A 43 -2.08 -10.00 13.60
C LEU A 43 -2.49 -9.22 12.35
N ILE A 44 -3.00 -8.00 12.47
CA ILE A 44 -3.22 -7.10 11.33
C ILE A 44 -1.89 -6.83 10.61
N GLY A 45 -0.82 -6.59 11.35
CA GLY A 45 0.51 -6.39 10.77
C GLY A 45 1.07 -7.63 10.08
N VAL A 46 0.80 -8.84 10.60
CA VAL A 46 1.14 -10.11 9.92
C VAL A 46 0.35 -10.24 8.63
N ASP A 47 -0.96 -10.04 8.66
CA ASP A 47 -1.82 -10.09 7.46
C ASP A 47 -1.35 -9.08 6.40
N PHE A 48 -1.04 -7.85 6.82
CA PHE A 48 -0.48 -6.81 5.97
C PHE A 48 0.84 -7.23 5.32
N TYR A 49 1.77 -7.79 6.11
CA TYR A 49 3.06 -8.25 5.58
C TYR A 49 2.90 -9.38 4.56
N LEU A 50 2.08 -10.38 4.88
CA LEU A 50 1.91 -11.57 4.05
C LEU A 50 1.15 -11.27 2.76
N ARG A 51 0.14 -10.39 2.80
CA ARG A 51 -0.69 -10.07 1.63
C ARG A 51 -0.05 -9.11 0.63
N ARG A 52 1.12 -8.54 0.94
CA ARG A 52 1.83 -7.54 0.13
C ARG A 52 0.93 -6.34 -0.18
N PRO A 53 0.92 -5.33 0.70
CA PRO A 53 -0.05 -4.24 0.64
C PRO A 53 0.04 -3.47 -0.67
N GLN A 54 -1.09 -2.90 -1.09
CA GLN A 54 -1.11 -2.01 -2.24
C GLN A 54 -0.49 -0.67 -1.87
N GLU A 55 0.50 -0.25 -2.66
CA GLU A 55 1.11 1.06 -2.59
C GLU A 55 0.47 1.95 -3.65
N ILE A 56 -0.33 2.93 -3.22
CA ILE A 56 -1.13 3.78 -4.10
C ILE A 56 -0.55 5.19 -4.08
N ALA A 57 0.11 5.57 -5.18
CA ALA A 57 0.65 6.90 -5.39
C ALA A 57 -0.23 7.70 -6.35
N ILE A 58 -0.64 8.90 -5.94
CA ILE A 58 -1.52 9.78 -6.71
C ILE A 58 -0.76 11.05 -7.03
N VAL A 59 -0.73 11.44 -8.30
CA VAL A 59 -0.21 12.73 -8.74
C VAL A 59 -1.35 13.54 -9.33
N GLY A 60 -1.69 14.65 -8.68
CA GLY A 60 -2.80 15.52 -9.06
C GLY A 60 -3.07 16.56 -7.97
N ASP A 61 -3.54 17.73 -8.39
CA ASP A 61 -3.85 18.81 -7.46
C ASP A 61 -5.20 18.53 -6.76
N LEU A 62 -5.27 18.68 -5.44
CA LEU A 62 -6.52 18.45 -4.67
C LEU A 62 -7.68 19.36 -5.09
N ALA A 63 -7.38 20.48 -5.75
CA ALA A 63 -8.39 21.39 -6.29
C ALA A 63 -8.93 20.94 -7.67
N ASP A 64 -8.30 19.96 -8.32
CA ASP A 64 -8.79 19.38 -9.58
C ASP A 64 -9.87 18.33 -9.29
N GLU A 65 -11.07 18.55 -9.82
CA GLU A 65 -12.21 17.64 -9.67
C GLU A 65 -11.87 16.22 -10.15
N ARG A 66 -11.01 16.08 -11.17
CA ARG A 66 -10.56 14.78 -11.67
C ARG A 66 -9.72 14.03 -10.64
N THR A 67 -8.95 14.73 -9.81
CA THR A 67 -8.20 14.13 -8.70
C THR A 67 -9.13 13.67 -7.60
N GLU A 68 -10.14 14.47 -7.25
CA GLU A 68 -11.12 14.07 -6.22
C GLU A 68 -11.96 12.86 -6.67
N VAL A 69 -12.32 12.79 -7.95
CA VAL A 69 -13.01 11.63 -8.53
C VAL A 69 -12.16 10.35 -8.44
N LEU A 70 -10.84 10.41 -8.59
CA LEU A 70 -9.96 9.25 -8.39
C LEU A 70 -9.80 8.90 -6.90
N LEU A 71 -9.73 9.92 -6.03
CA LEU A 71 -9.70 9.73 -4.58
C LEU A 71 -10.96 9.06 -4.05
N SER A 72 -12.13 9.40 -4.59
CA SER A 72 -13.40 8.80 -4.18
C SER A 72 -13.40 7.29 -4.42
N VAL A 73 -12.91 6.82 -5.58
CA VAL A 73 -12.76 5.38 -5.88
C VAL A 73 -11.89 4.64 -4.87
N ILE A 74 -10.80 5.28 -4.42
CA ILE A 74 -9.91 4.70 -3.41
C ILE A 74 -10.61 4.62 -2.04
N ARG A 75 -11.38 5.66 -1.68
CA ARG A 75 -12.07 5.80 -0.40
C ARG A 75 -13.40 5.04 -0.32
N ASP A 76 -13.98 4.65 -1.46
CA ASP A 76 -15.30 4.02 -1.57
C ASP A 76 -15.37 2.65 -0.89
N HIS A 77 -14.23 1.95 -0.78
CA HIS A 77 -14.14 0.64 -0.15
C HIS A 77 -13.14 0.65 1.01
N TYR A 78 -13.42 -0.15 2.04
CA TYR A 78 -12.48 -0.35 3.14
C TYR A 78 -11.25 -1.13 2.67
N ARG A 79 -10.08 -0.46 2.64
CA ARG A 79 -8.80 -1.00 2.16
C ARG A 79 -7.74 -0.95 3.28
N PRO A 80 -7.82 -1.84 4.29
CA PRO A 80 -6.90 -1.82 5.43
C PRO A 80 -5.45 -2.15 5.04
N LEU A 81 -5.24 -2.77 3.88
CA LEU A 81 -3.95 -3.19 3.36
C LEU A 81 -3.44 -2.29 2.23
N ALA A 82 -3.73 -0.98 2.31
CA ALA A 82 -3.24 0.00 1.37
C ALA A 82 -2.40 1.08 2.08
N VAL A 83 -1.32 1.49 1.42
CA VAL A 83 -0.52 2.67 1.74
C VAL A 83 -0.79 3.70 0.65
N VAL A 84 -1.34 4.85 1.02
CA VAL A 84 -1.76 5.88 0.05
C VAL A 84 -0.94 7.14 0.25
N ALA A 85 -0.45 7.71 -0.85
CA ALA A 85 0.21 9.01 -0.86
C ALA A 85 -0.31 9.85 -2.03
N LEU A 86 -0.45 11.15 -1.82
CA LEU A 86 -0.85 12.11 -2.84
C LEU A 86 0.14 13.25 -2.89
N ALA A 87 0.49 13.67 -4.11
CA ALA A 87 1.26 14.87 -4.35
C ALA A 87 0.59 15.74 -5.44
N PRO A 88 0.76 17.07 -5.37
CA PRO A 88 0.42 17.95 -6.48
C PRO A 88 1.28 17.63 -7.72
N LYS A 89 1.03 18.30 -8.84
CA LYS A 89 1.92 18.17 -10.00
C LYS A 89 3.36 18.60 -9.66
N ASN A 90 4.34 17.86 -10.17
CA ASN A 90 5.77 18.15 -10.01
C ASN A 90 6.22 18.39 -8.55
N PRO A 91 6.00 17.44 -7.63
CA PRO A 91 6.46 17.62 -6.26
C PRO A 91 7.99 17.58 -6.19
N ASP A 92 8.58 18.32 -5.24
CA ASP A 92 10.01 18.21 -4.96
C ASP A 92 10.32 16.78 -4.46
N PRO A 93 11.12 15.98 -5.18
CA PRO A 93 11.45 14.60 -4.83
C PRO A 93 12.09 14.44 -3.44
N ASN A 94 12.66 15.50 -2.88
CA ASN A 94 13.28 15.51 -1.55
C ASN A 94 12.27 15.72 -0.42
N THR A 95 11.08 16.23 -0.74
CA THR A 95 10.03 16.54 0.23
C THR A 95 8.92 15.49 0.26
N VAL A 96 8.83 14.66 -0.78
CA VAL A 96 7.84 13.58 -0.87
C VAL A 96 8.41 12.23 -0.47
N PRO A 97 7.58 11.34 0.08
CA PRO A 97 7.96 9.95 0.34
C PRO A 97 8.41 9.24 -0.95
N ALA A 98 9.21 8.18 -0.79
CA ALA A 98 9.71 7.37 -1.91
C ALA A 98 8.58 6.84 -2.80
N LEU A 99 7.42 6.52 -2.20
CA LEU A 99 6.21 6.11 -2.91
C LEU A 99 5.79 7.10 -4.03
N LEU A 100 6.03 8.40 -3.85
CA LEU A 100 5.67 9.44 -4.81
C LEU A 100 6.81 9.85 -5.75
N ARG A 101 8.04 9.35 -5.54
CA ARG A 101 9.20 9.75 -6.36
C ARG A 101 9.04 9.27 -7.80
N SER A 102 9.46 10.13 -8.73
CA SER A 102 9.40 9.86 -10.18
C SER A 102 7.99 9.49 -10.69
N ARG A 103 6.94 9.97 -10.01
CA ARG A 103 5.56 9.88 -10.46
C ARG A 103 5.15 11.21 -11.08
N THR A 104 4.39 11.15 -12.16
CA THR A 104 4.00 12.32 -12.95
C THR A 104 2.53 12.23 -13.34
N LEU A 105 1.99 13.33 -13.82
CA LEU A 105 0.75 13.31 -14.57
C LEU A 105 0.90 12.39 -15.81
N ARG A 106 -0.24 11.95 -16.35
CA ARG A 106 -0.33 11.20 -17.60
C ARG A 106 -1.20 11.98 -18.56
N ASP A 107 -0.64 12.36 -19.71
CA ASP A 107 -1.34 13.15 -20.74
C ASP A 107 -2.03 14.39 -20.16
N SER A 108 -1.36 15.09 -19.23
CA SER A 108 -1.89 16.25 -18.48
C SER A 108 -3.12 15.98 -17.60
N ALA A 109 -3.43 14.72 -17.32
CA ALA A 109 -4.44 14.28 -16.36
C ALA A 109 -3.79 13.76 -15.07
N PRO A 110 -4.50 13.87 -13.92
CA PRO A 110 -4.12 13.18 -12.70
C PRO A 110 -3.94 11.69 -12.94
N ALA A 111 -2.93 11.11 -12.31
CA ALA A 111 -2.55 9.72 -12.52
C ALA A 111 -2.42 8.99 -11.18
N VAL A 112 -2.92 7.75 -11.14
CA VAL A 112 -2.77 6.84 -10.02
C VAL A 112 -1.87 5.68 -10.42
N TYR A 113 -0.89 5.42 -9.57
CA TYR A 113 0.06 4.33 -9.67
C TYR A 113 -0.23 3.36 -8.54
N VAL A 114 -0.61 2.14 -8.88
CA VAL A 114 -0.82 1.06 -7.91
C VAL A 114 0.35 0.10 -8.04
N CYS A 115 1.07 -0.07 -6.94
CA CYS A 115 2.30 -0.84 -6.87
C CYS A 115 2.23 -1.90 -5.79
N GLU A 116 3.07 -2.92 -5.95
CA GLU A 116 3.31 -3.97 -4.96
C GLU A 116 4.82 -4.13 -4.83
N THR A 117 5.36 -3.98 -3.62
CA THR A 117 6.81 -4.07 -3.39
C THR A 117 7.57 -3.11 -4.32
N PHE A 118 7.07 -1.89 -4.47
CA PHE A 118 7.58 -0.83 -5.36
C PHE A 118 7.59 -1.14 -6.86
N VAL A 119 6.94 -2.23 -7.30
CA VAL A 119 6.71 -2.54 -8.72
C VAL A 119 5.29 -2.13 -9.09
N CYS A 120 5.16 -1.16 -10.01
CA CYS A 120 3.87 -0.59 -10.36
C CYS A 120 3.29 -1.19 -11.64
N ALA A 121 1.97 -1.31 -11.68
CA ALA A 121 1.23 -1.45 -12.93
C ALA A 121 1.32 -0.16 -13.77
N ALA A 122 0.81 -0.23 -15.01
CA ALA A 122 0.64 0.97 -15.81
C ALA A 122 -0.27 1.98 -15.08
N PRO A 123 0.09 3.28 -15.06
CA PRO A 123 -0.70 4.28 -14.37
C PRO A 123 -2.06 4.46 -15.03
N VAL A 124 -3.08 4.69 -14.21
CA VAL A 124 -4.47 4.87 -14.64
C VAL A 124 -4.94 6.30 -14.35
N THR A 125 -5.80 6.82 -15.21
CA THR A 125 -6.34 8.19 -15.12
C THR A 125 -7.86 8.23 -15.04
N THR A 126 -8.54 7.08 -15.14
CA THR A 126 -10.00 6.97 -15.10
C THR A 126 -10.49 6.18 -13.88
N PRO A 127 -11.69 6.50 -13.36
CA PRO A 127 -12.30 5.78 -12.23
C PRO A 127 -12.48 4.28 -12.48
N GLU A 128 -12.91 3.92 -13.68
CA GLU A 128 -13.25 2.54 -14.04
C GLU A 128 -11.98 1.68 -14.09
N ALA A 129 -10.91 2.21 -14.69
CA ALA A 129 -9.62 1.53 -14.74
C ALA A 129 -8.99 1.39 -13.34
N LEU A 130 -9.14 2.43 -12.50
CA LEU A 130 -8.68 2.39 -11.12
C LEU A 130 -9.44 1.36 -10.28
N SER A 131 -10.78 1.36 -10.36
CA SER A 131 -11.61 0.38 -9.65
C SER A 131 -11.27 -1.06 -10.05
N ALA A 132 -11.12 -1.32 -11.36
CA ALA A 132 -10.72 -2.63 -11.86
C ALA A 132 -9.33 -3.06 -11.35
N LEU A 133 -8.38 -2.13 -11.29
CA LEU A 133 -7.03 -2.40 -10.80
C LEU A 133 -7.02 -2.68 -9.29
N LEU A 134 -7.78 -1.92 -8.51
CA LEU A 134 -7.86 -2.05 -7.05
C LEU A 134 -8.67 -3.26 -6.58
N ASN A 135 -9.54 -3.81 -7.43
CA ASN A 135 -10.39 -4.96 -7.10
C ASN A 135 -9.86 -6.29 -7.61
N LYS A 136 -8.66 -6.32 -8.22
CA LYS A 136 -7.96 -7.58 -8.47
C LYS A 136 -7.75 -8.28 -7.13
N LYS A 137 -8.35 -9.46 -6.98
CA LYS A 137 -8.16 -10.29 -5.79
C LYS A 137 -6.67 -10.58 -5.65
N PHE A 138 -6.09 -10.12 -4.55
CA PHE A 138 -4.77 -10.58 -4.12
C PHE A 138 -4.94 -12.02 -3.66
N ALA A 139 -4.43 -12.97 -4.47
CA ALA A 139 -4.23 -14.33 -4.00
C ALA A 139 -3.26 -14.25 -2.82
N ALA A 140 -3.72 -14.64 -1.64
CA ALA A 140 -2.83 -14.65 -0.49
C ALA A 140 -1.76 -15.72 -0.75
N PRO A 141 -0.49 -15.54 -0.31
CA PRO A 141 0.53 -16.57 -0.48
C PRO A 141 0.15 -17.93 0.14
N ILE A 142 -0.76 -17.92 1.12
CA ILE A 142 -1.34 -19.11 1.75
C ILE A 142 -2.23 -19.92 0.79
N ASP A 143 -2.82 -19.31 -0.24
CA ASP A 143 -3.60 -20.01 -1.27
C ASP A 143 -2.70 -20.88 -2.17
N ARG A 144 -1.36 -20.67 -2.13
CA ARG A 144 -0.38 -21.47 -2.89
C ARG A 144 0.13 -22.70 -2.13
N VAL A 145 -0.27 -22.88 -0.87
CA VAL A 145 0.16 -24.04 -0.07
C VAL A 145 -0.79 -25.24 -0.27
N GLU A 146 -2.03 -25.01 -0.74
CA GLU A 146 -3.02 -26.08 -0.96
C GLU A 146 -2.96 -26.74 -2.35
N GLU A 147 -2.15 -26.24 -3.30
CA GLU A 147 -1.99 -26.83 -4.64
C GLU A 147 -0.81 -27.82 -4.76
N GLU A 148 -0.05 -28.05 -3.69
CA GLU A 148 1.15 -28.93 -3.70
C GLU A 148 1.03 -30.16 -2.78
N THR A 149 -0.19 -30.66 -2.54
CA THR A 149 -0.41 -31.97 -1.85
C THR A 149 -1.19 -32.96 -2.70
#